data_AF-X1FUJ2-F1
#
_entry.id   AF-X1FUJ2-F1
#
_cell.length_a   1.000
_cell.length_b   1.000
_cell.length_c   1.000
_cell.angle_alpha   90.00
_cell.angle_beta   90.00
_cell.angle_gamma   90.00
#
_symmetry.space_group_name_H-M   'P 1'
#
loop_
_entity.id
_entity.type
_entity.pdbx_description
1 polymer ?
#
loop_
_entity_poly.entity_id
_entity_poly.type
_entity_poly.pdbx_seq_one_letter_code
_entity_poly.pdbx_strand_id
1 'polypeptide(L)'
;NFGHSSPSFLNDITVFSALKKKGITEEDLKEYAIAGCQEPLIKGKENGNTTSSWLNLPKVLEISLNNGYSLITGEKLGPSYKELGLKENPFTSFIETKRVFYLYLDYFIKKMVSAANKCTEALSLLPVPFASFFMGCAETGIDMRDCNSIGTKYNASGCLIHGLGTTADSLTVIKYFFDSDSKLKFSLDDLVTALKENFEGFEELRNIIQNIPKYGNNISYADEEAEELVKIVSEKINQQKNPFCKNFAADWSSPSTNLLYGYWTGATPDGRVAREDLSFGLDPSPGMATNGLLTRILSQ
;
A
#
# COMPACT_ATOMS: atom_id res chain seq x y z
N ASN A 1 -21.51 -14.71 -24.80
CA ASN A 1 -20.36 -14.51 -23.90
C ASN A 1 -19.92 -13.04 -23.90
N PHE A 2 -20.74 -12.15 -23.35
CA PHE A 2 -20.32 -10.80 -22.95
C PHE A 2 -20.13 -10.84 -21.43
N GLY A 3 -19.03 -10.27 -20.92
CA GLY A 3 -18.62 -10.41 -19.52
C GLY A 3 -17.13 -10.74 -19.31
N HIS A 4 -16.30 -10.64 -20.35
CA HIS A 4 -14.84 -10.66 -20.17
C HIS A 4 -14.39 -9.26 -19.77
N SER A 5 -13.60 -9.14 -18.71
CA SER A 5 -13.08 -7.89 -18.15
C SER A 5 -11.93 -7.29 -19.00
N SER A 6 -11.96 -7.49 -20.32
CA SER A 6 -10.93 -7.06 -21.26
C SER A 6 -11.54 -6.31 -22.44
N PRO A 7 -10.88 -5.26 -22.96
CA PRO A 7 -9.57 -4.75 -22.53
C PRO A 7 -9.64 -3.90 -21.24
N SER A 8 -8.50 -3.78 -20.55
CA SER A 8 -8.29 -2.73 -19.54
C SER A 8 -8.06 -1.39 -20.23
N PHE A 9 -8.54 -0.30 -19.63
CA PHE A 9 -8.37 1.05 -20.15
C PHE A 9 -7.32 1.79 -19.33
N LEU A 10 -6.38 2.45 -20.01
CA LEU A 10 -5.38 3.32 -19.39
C LEU A 10 -5.43 4.71 -20.03
N ASN A 11 -5.14 5.74 -19.23
CA ASN A 11 -5.14 7.13 -19.67
C ASN A 11 -3.72 7.59 -19.98
N ASP A 12 -3.38 7.69 -21.27
CA ASP A 12 -2.07 8.14 -21.77
C ASP A 12 -1.62 9.47 -21.14
N ILE A 13 -2.53 10.43 -20.90
CA ILE A 13 -2.20 11.73 -20.31
C ILE A 13 -1.60 11.53 -18.91
N THR A 14 -2.25 10.69 -18.10
CA THR A 14 -1.79 10.38 -16.74
C THR A 14 -0.53 9.52 -16.75
N VAL A 15 -0.47 8.52 -17.64
CA VAL A 15 0.69 7.63 -17.78
C VAL A 15 1.93 8.42 -18.19
N PHE A 16 1.85 9.27 -19.22
CA PHE A 16 2.98 10.10 -19.64
C PHE A 16 3.43 11.06 -18.55
N SER A 17 2.49 11.66 -17.80
CA SER A 17 2.83 12.50 -16.64
C SER A 17 3.62 11.72 -15.58
N ALA A 18 3.19 10.49 -15.25
CA ALA A 18 3.89 9.63 -14.30
C ALA A 18 5.28 9.20 -14.80
N LEU A 19 5.40 8.79 -16.06
CA LEU A 19 6.67 8.39 -16.67
C LEU A 19 7.67 9.56 -16.74
N LYS A 20 7.21 10.78 -17.08
CA LYS A 20 8.05 11.98 -17.02
C LYS A 20 8.58 12.25 -15.62
N LYS A 21 7.72 12.15 -14.58
CA LYS A 21 8.13 12.29 -13.18
C LYS A 21 9.15 11.23 -12.74
N LYS A 22 9.07 10.03 -13.32
CA LYS A 22 10.04 8.93 -13.13
C LYS A 22 11.38 9.16 -13.85
N GLY A 23 11.47 10.18 -14.71
CA GLY A 23 12.68 10.54 -15.46
C GLY A 23 12.80 9.85 -16.83
N ILE A 24 11.69 9.33 -17.38
CA ILE A 24 11.67 8.84 -18.77
C ILE A 24 11.80 10.02 -19.73
N THR A 25 12.61 9.87 -20.77
CA THR A 25 12.85 10.92 -21.77
C THR A 25 11.64 11.06 -22.70
N GLU A 26 11.37 12.27 -23.21
CA GLU A 26 10.24 12.53 -24.12
C GLU A 26 10.19 11.58 -25.33
N GLU A 27 11.35 11.24 -25.90
CA GLU A 27 11.46 10.30 -27.02
C GLU A 27 10.94 8.89 -26.68
N ASP A 28 11.15 8.45 -25.44
CA ASP A 28 10.86 7.09 -25.01
C ASP A 28 9.44 6.93 -24.46
N LEU A 29 8.72 8.03 -24.17
CA LEU A 29 7.39 7.97 -23.55
C LEU A 29 6.38 7.17 -24.37
N LYS A 30 6.43 7.29 -25.70
CA LYS A 30 5.51 6.60 -26.62
C LYS A 30 5.82 5.11 -26.77
N GLU A 31 7.00 4.68 -26.32
CA GLU A 31 7.44 3.29 -26.31
C GLU A 31 7.03 2.55 -25.03
N TYR A 32 6.18 3.17 -24.20
CA TYR A 32 5.66 2.50 -23.02
C TYR A 32 4.76 1.31 -23.42
N ALA A 33 4.84 0.27 -22.61
CA ALA A 33 3.93 -0.86 -22.65
C ALA A 33 3.54 -1.21 -21.21
N ILE A 34 2.40 -1.88 -21.06
CA ILE A 34 1.98 -2.39 -19.76
C ILE A 34 2.64 -3.74 -19.53
N ALA A 35 3.42 -3.82 -18.46
CA ALA A 35 4.02 -5.06 -17.99
C ALA A 35 3.18 -5.60 -16.82
N GLY A 36 2.77 -6.86 -16.88
CA GLY A 36 1.96 -7.46 -15.81
C GLY A 36 0.51 -6.97 -15.83
N CYS A 37 0.09 -6.28 -14.77
CA CYS A 37 -1.31 -5.90 -14.57
C CYS A 37 -1.61 -4.49 -15.10
N GLN A 38 -0.85 -3.50 -14.64
CA GLN A 38 -1.09 -2.08 -14.92
C GLN A 38 0.19 -1.23 -14.97
N GLU A 39 1.36 -1.84 -14.78
CA GLU A 39 2.63 -1.14 -14.61
C GLU A 39 3.18 -0.62 -15.95
N PRO A 40 3.29 0.71 -16.17
CA PRO A 40 3.83 1.24 -17.42
C PRO A 40 5.37 1.19 -17.37
N LEU A 41 5.97 0.46 -18.31
CA LEU A 41 7.42 0.35 -18.49
C LEU A 41 7.82 0.69 -19.92
N ILE A 42 9.07 1.11 -20.12
CA ILE A 42 9.61 1.35 -21.46
C ILE A 42 10.08 0.04 -22.08
N LYS A 43 9.41 -0.38 -23.16
CA LYS A 43 9.65 -1.65 -23.86
C LYS A 43 11.13 -1.79 -24.23
N GLY A 44 11.74 -2.90 -23.81
CA GLY A 44 13.12 -3.25 -24.16
C GLY A 44 14.18 -2.31 -23.59
N LYS A 45 13.84 -1.39 -22.69
CA LYS A 45 14.79 -0.42 -22.11
C LYS A 45 14.74 -0.35 -20.59
N GLU A 46 13.72 -0.92 -19.97
CA GLU A 46 13.44 -0.76 -18.55
C GLU A 46 13.39 -2.09 -17.79
N ASN A 47 14.26 -2.22 -16.78
CA ASN A 47 14.13 -3.24 -15.74
C ASN A 47 13.41 -2.64 -14.52
N GLY A 48 12.08 -2.74 -14.51
CA GLY A 48 11.25 -2.15 -13.46
C GLY A 48 11.18 -2.97 -12.16
N ASN A 49 11.55 -4.25 -12.20
CA ASN A 49 11.37 -5.22 -11.11
C ASN A 49 10.00 -5.02 -10.41
N THR A 50 8.91 -5.10 -11.20
CA THR A 50 7.61 -4.47 -10.86
C THR A 50 6.94 -5.03 -9.60
N THR A 51 7.28 -6.25 -9.21
CA THR A 51 6.74 -6.90 -8.01
C THR A 51 7.85 -7.22 -7.00
N SER A 52 8.85 -6.35 -6.85
CA SER A 52 10.02 -6.60 -6.00
C SER A 52 9.68 -6.74 -4.52
N SER A 53 8.66 -6.02 -4.04
CA SER A 53 8.24 -6.05 -2.64
C SER A 53 6.76 -5.72 -2.49
N TRP A 54 6.12 -6.24 -1.45
CA TRP A 54 4.70 -6.02 -1.18
C TRP A 54 4.50 -5.49 0.26
N LEU A 55 3.64 -4.49 0.43
CA LEU A 55 3.43 -3.76 1.68
C LEU A 55 1.95 -3.81 2.10
N ASN A 56 1.67 -4.45 3.22
CA ASN A 56 0.32 -4.56 3.79
C ASN A 56 0.08 -3.44 4.81
N LEU A 57 -0.61 -2.35 4.41
CA LEU A 57 -0.89 -1.21 5.29
C LEU A 57 -1.83 -1.56 6.45
N PRO A 58 -2.95 -2.30 6.25
CA PRO A 58 -3.81 -2.74 7.35
C PRO A 58 -3.06 -3.51 8.43
N LYS A 59 -2.10 -4.35 8.05
CA LYS A 59 -1.26 -5.08 9.02
C LYS A 59 -0.33 -4.16 9.81
N VAL A 60 0.22 -3.14 9.17
CA VAL A 60 1.02 -2.13 9.87
C VAL A 60 0.15 -1.40 10.89
N LEU A 61 -1.08 -1.02 10.52
CA LEU A 61 -2.03 -0.38 11.43
C LEU A 61 -2.39 -1.29 12.61
N GLU A 62 -2.72 -2.56 12.37
CA GLU A 62 -2.97 -3.57 13.40
C GLU A 62 -1.82 -3.65 14.42
N ILE A 63 -0.59 -3.83 13.93
CA ILE A 63 0.61 -3.94 14.77
C ILE A 63 0.84 -2.64 15.55
N SER A 64 0.56 -1.49 14.93
CA SER A 64 0.71 -0.18 15.55
C SER A 64 -0.29 0.09 16.67
N LEU A 65 -1.51 -0.46 16.59
CA LEU A 65 -2.54 -0.37 17.63
C LEU A 65 -2.36 -1.41 18.75
N ASN A 66 -1.61 -2.47 18.46
CA ASN A 66 -1.43 -3.62 19.35
C ASN A 66 0.01 -3.79 19.85
N ASN A 67 0.72 -2.69 20.09
CA ASN A 67 2.02 -2.68 20.77
C ASN A 67 3.08 -3.62 20.14
N GLY A 68 3.07 -3.75 18.81
CA GLY A 68 4.02 -4.59 18.08
C GLY A 68 3.57 -6.04 17.85
N TYR A 69 2.40 -6.45 18.33
CA TYR A 69 1.92 -7.82 18.25
C TYR A 69 0.88 -8.04 17.15
N SER A 70 0.99 -9.18 16.47
CA SER A 70 -0.04 -9.65 15.55
C SER A 70 -1.26 -10.17 16.34
N LEU A 71 -2.46 -9.70 15.99
CA LEU A 71 -3.72 -10.26 16.49
C LEU A 71 -3.99 -11.68 15.95
N ILE A 72 -3.44 -12.01 14.76
CA ILE A 72 -3.61 -13.33 14.16
C ILE A 72 -2.74 -14.42 14.81
N THR A 73 -1.44 -14.19 14.95
CA THR A 73 -0.49 -15.21 15.46
C THR A 73 -0.14 -15.05 16.94
N GLY A 74 -0.42 -13.90 17.55
CA GLY A 74 0.05 -13.55 18.89
C GLY A 74 1.56 -13.22 18.95
N GLU A 75 2.28 -13.29 17.82
CA GLU A 75 3.72 -13.04 17.78
C GLU A 75 4.04 -11.55 17.75
N LYS A 76 5.19 -11.20 18.34
CA LYS A 76 5.76 -9.86 18.27
C LYS A 76 6.44 -9.66 16.90
N LEU A 77 5.79 -8.92 16.00
CA LEU A 77 6.29 -8.65 14.64
C LEU A 77 6.99 -7.27 14.52
N GLY A 78 6.56 -6.31 15.35
CA GLY A 78 7.09 -4.95 15.41
C GLY A 78 7.72 -4.64 16.77
N PRO A 79 8.37 -3.46 16.90
CA PRO A 79 8.83 -2.97 18.18
C PRO A 79 7.64 -2.69 19.11
N SER A 80 7.86 -2.68 20.41
CA SER A 80 6.88 -2.17 21.38
C SER A 80 6.88 -0.64 21.41
N TYR A 81 5.84 -0.04 21.96
CA TYR A 81 5.78 1.40 22.22
C TYR A 81 6.99 1.89 23.00
N LYS A 82 7.41 1.13 24.03
CA LYS A 82 8.61 1.45 24.82
C LYS A 82 9.89 1.42 23.98
N GLU A 83 10.04 0.45 23.08
CA GLU A 83 11.20 0.37 22.16
C GLU A 83 11.21 1.52 21.14
N LEU A 84 10.03 2.08 20.82
CA LEU A 84 9.88 3.30 20.01
C LEU A 84 9.97 4.61 20.82
N GLY A 85 10.18 4.54 22.14
CA GLY A 85 10.21 5.72 23.02
C GLY A 85 8.83 6.39 23.20
N LEU A 86 7.75 5.65 22.98
CA LEU A 86 6.37 6.09 23.15
C LEU A 86 5.84 5.74 24.56
N LYS A 87 4.76 6.42 24.97
CA LYS A 87 4.00 6.10 26.19
C LYS A 87 3.22 4.78 26.01
N GLU A 88 2.80 4.16 27.11
CA GLU A 88 2.05 2.89 27.07
C GLU A 88 0.69 2.99 26.34
N ASN A 89 0.01 4.13 26.44
CA ASN A 89 -1.14 4.46 25.59
C ASN A 89 -0.83 5.75 24.81
N PRO A 90 -0.27 5.66 23.59
CA PRO A 90 0.17 6.82 22.84
C PRO A 90 -0.95 7.51 22.03
N PHE A 91 -2.19 7.00 22.09
CA PHE A 91 -3.30 7.45 21.24
C PHE A 91 -4.11 8.60 21.86
N THR A 92 -3.46 9.71 22.20
CA THR A 92 -4.13 10.84 22.88
C THR A 92 -4.86 11.78 21.94
N SER A 93 -4.59 11.70 20.64
CA SER A 93 -5.26 12.47 19.59
C SER A 93 -5.18 11.72 18.27
N PHE A 94 -5.97 12.15 17.27
CA PHE A 94 -5.89 11.59 15.93
C PHE A 94 -4.50 11.79 15.31
N ILE A 95 -3.91 12.98 15.50
CA ILE A 95 -2.58 13.32 15.01
C ILE A 95 -1.51 12.39 15.61
N GLU A 96 -1.57 12.17 16.93
CA GLU A 96 -0.64 11.24 17.58
C GLU A 96 -0.84 9.80 17.11
N THR A 97 -2.09 9.37 16.88
CA THR A 97 -2.38 8.04 16.35
C THR A 97 -1.79 7.85 14.96
N LYS A 98 -1.97 8.83 14.05
CA LYS A 98 -1.31 8.82 12.73
C LYS A 98 0.21 8.82 12.84
N ARG A 99 0.77 9.61 13.77
CA ARG A 99 2.22 9.64 14.01
C ARG A 99 2.75 8.26 14.41
N VAL A 100 2.06 7.56 15.31
CA VAL A 100 2.42 6.19 15.72
C VAL A 100 2.32 5.23 14.54
N PHE A 101 1.23 5.25 13.77
CA PHE A 101 1.08 4.44 12.56
C PHE A 101 2.25 4.65 11.59
N TYR A 102 2.61 5.89 11.29
CA TYR A 102 3.72 6.19 10.38
C TYR A 102 5.10 5.80 10.93
N LEU A 103 5.30 5.81 12.25
CA LEU A 103 6.53 5.29 12.85
C LEU A 103 6.68 3.78 12.65
N TYR A 104 5.59 3.01 12.82
CA TYR A 104 5.59 1.58 12.50
C TYR A 104 5.76 1.35 11.00
N LEU A 105 5.14 2.18 10.16
CA LEU A 105 5.30 2.11 8.71
C LEU A 105 6.76 2.28 8.30
N ASP A 106 7.45 3.29 8.82
CA ASP A 106 8.87 3.54 8.54
C ASP A 106 9.76 2.37 8.98
N TYR A 107 9.45 1.76 10.13
CA TYR A 107 10.12 0.55 10.60
C TYR A 107 9.96 -0.61 9.61
N PHE A 108 8.74 -0.88 9.14
CA PHE A 108 8.48 -2.00 8.22
C PHE A 108 8.97 -1.73 6.80
N ILE A 109 8.90 -0.49 6.30
CA ILE A 109 9.49 -0.09 5.01
C ILE A 109 10.99 -0.40 5.01
N LYS A 110 11.73 -0.03 6.07
CA LYS A 110 13.17 -0.30 6.16
C LYS A 110 13.48 -1.80 6.09
N LYS A 111 12.69 -2.65 6.76
CA LYS A 111 12.86 -4.11 6.72
C LYS A 111 12.53 -4.68 5.34
N MET A 112 11.43 -4.22 4.74
CA MET A 112 11.00 -4.62 3.41
C MET A 112 12.05 -4.28 2.35
N VAL A 113 12.55 -3.04 2.33
CA VAL A 113 13.60 -2.59 1.40
C VAL A 113 14.87 -3.43 1.56
N SER A 114 15.30 -3.70 2.81
CA SER A 114 16.47 -4.55 3.04
C SER A 114 16.29 -5.97 2.50
N ALA A 115 15.11 -6.56 2.68
CA ALA A 115 14.80 -7.90 2.16
C ALA A 115 14.74 -7.91 0.62
N ALA A 116 14.07 -6.93 0.02
CA ALA A 116 13.94 -6.79 -1.43
C ALA A 116 15.30 -6.59 -2.11
N ASN A 117 16.17 -5.76 -1.53
CA ASN A 117 17.51 -5.52 -2.06
C ASN A 117 18.38 -6.78 -1.98
N LYS A 118 18.35 -7.53 -0.87
CA LYS A 118 19.06 -8.81 -0.75
C LYS A 118 18.58 -9.85 -1.76
N CYS A 119 17.28 -9.89 -2.04
CA CYS A 119 16.73 -10.76 -3.08
C CYS A 119 17.27 -10.35 -4.46
N THR A 120 17.28 -9.05 -4.75
CA THR A 120 17.83 -8.50 -6.00
C THR A 120 19.32 -8.83 -6.16
N GLU A 121 20.12 -8.67 -5.10
CA GLU A 121 21.53 -9.06 -5.07
C GLU A 121 21.71 -10.58 -5.29
N ALA A 122 20.90 -11.41 -4.66
CA ALA A 122 20.95 -12.86 -4.87
C ALA A 122 20.62 -13.25 -6.32
N LEU A 123 19.62 -12.60 -6.93
CA LEU A 123 19.23 -12.82 -8.33
C LEU A 123 20.29 -12.33 -9.33
N SER A 124 21.14 -11.37 -8.95
CA SER A 124 22.26 -10.89 -9.77
C SER A 124 23.31 -11.98 -10.06
N LEU A 125 23.36 -13.03 -9.23
CA LEU A 125 24.21 -14.20 -9.43
C LEU A 125 23.70 -15.14 -10.54
N LEU A 126 22.49 -14.88 -11.07
CA LEU A 126 21.82 -15.70 -12.08
C LEU A 126 21.58 -14.86 -13.35
N PRO A 127 22.64 -14.59 -14.15
CA PRO A 127 22.53 -13.76 -15.34
C PRO A 127 21.60 -14.37 -16.38
N VAL A 128 20.96 -13.51 -17.18
CA VAL A 128 19.97 -13.88 -18.20
C VAL A 128 20.33 -13.30 -19.57
N PRO A 129 21.47 -13.70 -20.16
CA PRO A 129 22.06 -13.04 -21.34
C PRO A 129 21.10 -12.96 -22.53
N PHE A 130 20.26 -13.99 -22.74
CA PHE A 130 19.26 -13.96 -23.80
C PHE A 130 18.19 -12.88 -23.59
N ALA A 131 17.64 -12.76 -22.38
CA ALA A 131 16.66 -11.72 -22.07
C ALA A 131 17.31 -10.32 -22.06
N SER A 132 18.50 -10.21 -21.45
CA SER A 132 19.31 -9.00 -21.41
C SER A 132 19.52 -8.41 -22.81
N PHE A 133 19.85 -9.24 -23.81
CA PHE A 133 20.02 -8.79 -25.19
C PHE A 133 18.81 -7.99 -25.72
N PHE A 134 17.57 -8.46 -25.46
CA PHE A 134 16.34 -7.78 -25.89
C PHE A 134 15.94 -6.58 -25.00
N MET A 135 16.61 -6.41 -23.87
CA MET A 135 16.41 -5.29 -22.93
C MET A 135 17.43 -4.16 -23.14
N GLY A 136 18.10 -4.13 -24.30
CA GLY A 136 19.07 -3.09 -24.65
C GLY A 136 20.47 -3.32 -24.06
N CYS A 137 20.68 -4.42 -23.33
CA CYS A 137 21.96 -4.71 -22.69
C CYS A 137 23.09 -5.05 -23.69
N ALA A 138 22.76 -5.31 -24.96
CA ALA A 138 23.78 -5.49 -26.00
C ALA A 138 24.62 -4.23 -26.22
N GLU A 139 24.05 -3.04 -25.95
CA GLU A 139 24.75 -1.75 -26.06
C GLU A 139 25.77 -1.54 -24.93
N THR A 140 25.48 -2.09 -23.75
CA THR A 140 26.30 -1.93 -22.54
C THR A 140 27.24 -3.11 -22.28
N GLY A 141 26.92 -4.29 -22.83
CA GLY A 141 27.63 -5.54 -22.55
C GLY A 141 27.39 -6.09 -21.14
N ILE A 142 26.39 -5.56 -20.42
CA ILE A 142 26.14 -5.85 -19.00
C ILE A 142 24.77 -6.48 -18.83
N ASP A 143 24.68 -7.58 -18.10
CA ASP A 143 23.40 -8.27 -17.85
C ASP A 143 22.39 -7.37 -17.13
N MET A 144 21.10 -7.49 -17.47
CA MET A 144 20.05 -6.66 -16.86
C MET A 144 19.90 -6.85 -15.34
N ARG A 145 20.40 -7.97 -14.78
CA ARG A 145 20.35 -8.28 -13.35
C ARG A 145 21.62 -7.88 -12.59
N ASP A 146 22.66 -7.40 -13.26
CA ASP A 146 23.93 -7.05 -12.61
C ASP A 146 23.76 -5.84 -11.67
N CYS A 147 23.94 -6.02 -10.36
CA CYS A 147 23.76 -4.95 -9.39
C CYS A 147 24.93 -3.95 -9.32
N ASN A 148 26.09 -4.27 -9.89
CA ASN A 148 27.29 -3.44 -9.85
C ASN A 148 27.36 -2.49 -11.03
N SER A 149 26.85 -2.92 -12.19
CA SER A 149 26.85 -2.14 -13.42
C SER A 149 25.47 -2.19 -14.06
N ILE A 150 24.95 -1.04 -14.50
CA ILE A 150 23.59 -0.96 -15.02
C ILE A 150 23.55 -1.41 -16.48
N GLY A 151 22.84 -2.50 -16.76
CA GLY A 151 22.67 -3.03 -18.11
C GLY A 151 21.59 -2.33 -18.96
N THR A 152 20.51 -1.85 -18.34
CA THR A 152 19.33 -1.25 -19.03
C THR A 152 19.24 0.26 -18.80
N LYS A 153 18.70 1.01 -19.77
CA LYS A 153 18.59 2.48 -19.70
C LYS A 153 17.80 2.96 -18.47
N TYR A 154 16.70 2.28 -18.15
CA TYR A 154 15.85 2.58 -17.00
C TYR A 154 15.82 1.42 -16.02
N ASN A 155 15.76 1.76 -14.73
CA ASN A 155 15.76 0.81 -13.62
C ASN A 155 14.93 1.34 -12.46
N ALA A 156 14.16 0.46 -11.83
CA ALA A 156 13.41 0.74 -10.62
C ALA A 156 13.22 -0.56 -9.81
N SER A 157 12.58 -0.45 -8.65
CA SER A 157 12.08 -1.62 -7.93
C SER A 157 10.65 -1.38 -7.48
N GLY A 158 9.71 -2.06 -8.12
CA GLY A 158 8.28 -1.91 -7.84
C GLY A 158 7.91 -2.42 -6.46
N CYS A 159 7.07 -1.66 -5.77
CA CYS A 159 6.51 -2.02 -4.48
C CYS A 159 4.99 -1.95 -4.54
N LEU A 160 4.32 -3.10 -4.47
CA LEU A 160 2.87 -3.16 -4.41
C LEU A 160 2.40 -2.83 -3.00
N ILE A 161 1.42 -1.93 -2.91
CA ILE A 161 0.86 -1.44 -1.65
C ILE A 161 -0.58 -1.89 -1.54
N HIS A 162 -0.92 -2.56 -0.45
CA HIS A 162 -2.21 -3.22 -0.24
C HIS A 162 -3.06 -2.51 0.81
N GLY A 163 -4.37 -2.48 0.56
CA GLY A 163 -5.38 -2.10 1.55
C GLY A 163 -5.57 -0.59 1.73
N LEU A 164 -5.61 0.19 0.63
CA LEU A 164 -5.91 1.63 0.68
C LEU A 164 -7.23 1.91 1.39
N GLY A 165 -8.36 1.44 0.82
CA GLY A 165 -9.69 1.66 1.38
C GLY A 165 -9.80 1.16 2.83
N THR A 166 -9.31 -0.04 3.12
CA THR A 166 -9.33 -0.59 4.49
C THR A 166 -8.57 0.30 5.48
N THR A 167 -7.39 0.80 5.10
CA THR A 167 -6.57 1.65 5.99
C THR A 167 -7.14 3.06 6.11
N ALA A 168 -7.57 3.66 4.99
CA ALA A 168 -8.17 4.99 4.95
C ALA A 168 -9.44 5.03 5.80
N ASP A 169 -10.38 4.11 5.57
CA ASP A 169 -11.61 4.02 6.37
C ASP A 169 -11.32 3.75 7.84
N SER A 170 -10.27 2.97 8.14
CA SER A 170 -9.84 2.73 9.53
C SER A 170 -9.33 4.00 10.19
N LEU A 171 -8.53 4.81 9.49
CA LEU A 171 -8.07 6.10 9.97
C LEU A 171 -9.23 7.10 10.10
N THR A 172 -10.19 7.09 9.18
CA THR A 172 -11.41 7.90 9.26
C THR A 172 -12.25 7.55 10.50
N VAL A 173 -12.39 6.27 10.82
CA VAL A 173 -13.07 5.84 12.07
C VAL A 173 -12.30 6.36 13.29
N ILE A 174 -10.98 6.17 13.35
CA ILE A 174 -10.17 6.68 14.47
C ILE A 174 -10.30 8.20 14.59
N LYS A 175 -10.29 8.95 13.49
CA LYS A 175 -10.52 10.40 13.47
C LYS A 175 -11.85 10.77 14.12
N TYR A 176 -12.89 10.01 13.82
CA TYR A 176 -14.23 10.21 14.38
C TYR A 176 -14.30 10.02 15.90
N PHE A 177 -13.47 9.14 16.49
CA PHE A 177 -13.35 9.00 17.96
C PHE A 177 -12.78 10.25 18.66
N PHE A 178 -12.10 11.12 17.92
CA PHE A 178 -11.56 12.38 18.44
C PHE A 178 -12.38 13.61 18.01
N ASP A 179 -13.46 13.41 17.26
CA ASP A 179 -14.33 14.49 16.83
C ASP A 179 -15.27 14.90 17.97
N SER A 180 -15.26 16.19 18.31
CA SER A 180 -16.10 16.75 19.38
C SER A 180 -17.60 16.66 19.08
N ASP A 181 -17.96 16.62 17.80
CA ASP A 181 -19.36 16.49 17.36
C ASP A 181 -19.79 15.03 17.22
N SER A 182 -18.88 14.07 17.45
CA SER A 182 -19.21 12.65 17.41
C SER A 182 -20.21 12.28 18.51
N LYS A 183 -21.15 11.39 18.17
CA LYS A 183 -22.14 10.84 19.12
C LYS A 183 -21.74 9.46 19.64
N LEU A 184 -20.44 9.14 19.58
CA LEU A 184 -19.93 7.86 20.02
C LEU A 184 -20.08 7.72 21.53
N LYS A 185 -20.61 6.57 21.96
CA LYS A 185 -20.70 6.20 23.37
C LYS A 185 -19.49 5.36 23.83
N PHE A 186 -18.65 4.95 22.89
CA PHE A 186 -17.48 4.11 23.07
C PHE A 186 -16.21 4.97 23.03
N SER A 187 -15.20 4.55 23.78
CA SER A 187 -13.85 5.12 23.75
C SER A 187 -12.97 4.44 22.71
N LEU A 188 -11.83 5.05 22.39
CA LEU A 188 -10.83 4.42 21.52
C LEU A 188 -10.27 3.12 22.14
N ASP A 189 -10.18 3.04 23.47
CA ASP A 189 -9.75 1.82 24.17
C ASP A 189 -10.78 0.69 24.03
N ASP A 190 -12.08 1.02 23.98
CA ASP A 190 -13.15 0.04 23.66
C ASP A 190 -12.98 -0.48 22.22
N LEU A 191 -12.64 0.40 21.27
CA LEU A 191 -12.33 -0.04 19.90
C LEU A 191 -11.13 -0.97 19.87
N VAL A 192 -10.01 -0.62 20.49
CA VAL A 192 -8.81 -1.47 20.53
C VAL A 192 -9.10 -2.83 21.18
N THR A 193 -9.97 -2.85 22.20
CA THR A 193 -10.44 -4.09 22.82
C THR A 193 -11.30 -4.90 21.86
N ALA A 194 -12.26 -4.26 21.20
CA ALA A 194 -13.12 -4.91 20.20
C ALA A 194 -12.30 -5.52 19.05
N LEU A 195 -11.23 -4.87 18.58
CA LEU A 195 -10.36 -5.43 17.54
C LEU A 195 -9.69 -6.74 17.98
N LYS A 196 -9.29 -6.84 19.26
CA LYS A 196 -8.69 -8.07 19.83
C LYS A 196 -9.70 -9.20 19.92
N GLU A 197 -10.93 -8.88 20.30
CA GLU A 197 -12.05 -9.82 20.38
C GLU A 197 -12.73 -10.05 19.02
N ASN A 198 -12.16 -9.56 17.92
CA ASN A 198 -12.74 -9.68 16.59
C ASN A 198 -14.20 -9.18 16.49
N PHE A 199 -14.53 -8.16 17.29
CA PHE A 199 -15.86 -7.59 17.52
C PHE A 199 -16.90 -8.50 18.20
N GLU A 200 -16.51 -9.68 18.70
CA GLU A 200 -17.40 -10.53 19.50
C GLU A 200 -17.77 -9.82 20.82
N GLY A 201 -19.07 -9.62 21.06
CA GLY A 201 -19.56 -8.84 22.21
C GLY A 201 -19.47 -7.31 22.04
N PHE A 202 -19.03 -6.83 20.88
CA PHE A 202 -18.94 -5.42 20.51
C PHE A 202 -19.75 -5.11 19.23
N GLU A 203 -20.84 -5.84 19.00
CA GLU A 203 -21.65 -5.74 17.78
C GLU A 203 -22.26 -4.35 17.61
N GLU A 204 -22.69 -3.70 18.70
CA GLU A 204 -23.20 -2.32 18.66
C GLU A 204 -22.12 -1.36 18.16
N LEU A 205 -20.90 -1.46 18.70
CA LEU A 205 -19.77 -0.64 18.26
C LEU A 205 -19.45 -0.88 16.78
N ARG A 206 -19.36 -2.16 16.35
CA ARG A 206 -19.11 -2.51 14.94
C ARG A 206 -20.17 -1.93 14.01
N ASN A 207 -21.44 -2.04 14.38
CA ASN A 207 -22.53 -1.48 13.59
C ASN A 207 -22.41 0.05 13.47
N ILE A 208 -22.04 0.75 14.55
CA ILE A 208 -21.87 2.21 14.52
C ILE A 208 -20.71 2.60 13.58
N ILE A 209 -19.54 1.98 13.71
CA ILE A 209 -18.35 2.36 12.92
C ILE A 209 -18.48 2.02 11.42
N GLN A 210 -19.29 1.03 11.07
CA GLN A 210 -19.63 0.74 9.67
C GLN A 210 -20.48 1.84 9.02
N ASN A 211 -21.18 2.66 9.81
CA ASN A 211 -22.00 3.78 9.32
C ASN A 211 -21.27 5.14 9.34
N ILE A 212 -20.03 5.20 9.84
CA ILE A 212 -19.17 6.39 9.73
C ILE A 212 -18.83 6.62 8.24
N PRO A 213 -18.65 7.87 7.76
CA PRO A 213 -18.25 8.13 6.38
C PRO A 213 -17.10 7.25 5.89
N LYS A 214 -17.21 6.75 4.65
CA LYS A 214 -16.25 5.85 4.00
C LYS A 214 -15.75 6.42 2.68
N TYR A 215 -14.50 6.13 2.36
CA TYR A 215 -13.85 6.44 1.10
C TYR A 215 -14.67 5.89 -0.08
N GLY A 216 -14.73 6.64 -1.18
CA GLY A 216 -15.42 6.20 -2.40
C GLY A 216 -16.87 6.67 -2.51
N ASN A 217 -17.29 7.58 -1.63
CA ASN A 217 -18.65 8.13 -1.60
C ASN A 217 -18.70 9.64 -1.89
N ASN A 218 -17.59 10.25 -2.31
CA ASN A 218 -17.42 11.69 -2.51
C ASN A 218 -17.75 12.48 -1.23
N ILE A 219 -17.13 12.05 -0.12
CA ILE A 219 -17.28 12.66 1.20
C ILE A 219 -15.88 13.05 1.66
N SER A 220 -15.58 14.36 1.62
CA SER A 220 -14.25 14.90 1.92
C SER A 220 -13.67 14.41 3.24
N TYR A 221 -14.51 14.22 4.28
CA TYR A 221 -14.07 13.72 5.58
C TYR A 221 -13.31 12.37 5.51
N ALA A 222 -13.71 11.47 4.61
CA ALA A 222 -13.09 10.17 4.39
C ALA A 222 -12.08 10.20 3.24
N ASP A 223 -12.42 10.89 2.14
CA ASP A 223 -11.58 10.93 0.94
C ASP A 223 -10.23 11.63 1.20
N GLU A 224 -10.20 12.68 2.04
CA GLU A 224 -8.96 13.36 2.44
C GLU A 224 -7.96 12.42 3.13
N GLU A 225 -8.44 11.44 3.90
CA GLU A 225 -7.54 10.47 4.56
C GLU A 225 -6.97 9.46 3.55
N ALA A 226 -7.73 9.10 2.51
CA ALA A 226 -7.24 8.26 1.42
C ALA A 226 -6.19 9.01 0.58
N GLU A 227 -6.45 10.28 0.23
CA GLU A 227 -5.53 11.13 -0.53
C GLU A 227 -4.20 11.31 0.22
N GLU A 228 -4.27 11.70 1.50
CA GLU A 228 -3.09 11.91 2.33
C GLU A 228 -2.28 10.61 2.47
N LEU A 229 -2.97 9.47 2.69
CA LEU A 229 -2.31 8.18 2.82
C LEU A 229 -1.60 7.77 1.52
N VAL A 230 -2.25 7.90 0.36
CA VAL A 230 -1.62 7.61 -0.94
C VAL A 230 -0.39 8.46 -1.14
N LYS A 231 -0.49 9.77 -0.88
CA LYS A 231 0.62 10.71 -1.05
C LYS A 231 1.80 10.35 -0.17
N ILE A 232 1.58 10.25 1.15
CA ILE A 232 2.66 10.01 2.12
C ILE A 232 3.32 8.65 1.90
N VAL A 233 2.53 7.59 1.71
CA VAL A 233 3.09 6.24 1.52
C VAL A 233 3.84 6.15 0.20
N SER A 234 3.30 6.71 -0.89
CA SER A 234 3.99 6.72 -2.18
C SER A 234 5.29 7.50 -2.13
N GLU A 235 5.32 8.66 -1.45
CA GLU A 235 6.55 9.45 -1.24
C GLU A 235 7.59 8.66 -0.44
N LYS A 236 7.19 8.04 0.68
CA LYS A 236 8.09 7.23 1.52
C LYS A 236 8.71 6.07 0.74
N ILE A 237 7.92 5.38 -0.09
CA ILE A 237 8.40 4.29 -0.95
C ILE A 237 9.30 4.82 -2.07
N ASN A 238 8.89 5.85 -2.81
CA ASN A 238 9.64 6.38 -3.94
C ASN A 238 11.01 6.98 -3.54
N GLN A 239 11.21 7.31 -2.27
CA GLN A 239 12.50 7.76 -1.72
C GLN A 239 13.47 6.61 -1.42
N GLN A 240 13.00 5.37 -1.34
CA GLN A 240 13.85 4.21 -1.06
C GLN A 240 14.73 3.87 -2.26
N LYS A 241 15.88 3.25 -1.99
CA LYS A 241 16.90 2.94 -3.00
C LYS A 241 17.12 1.45 -3.13
N ASN A 242 17.15 0.99 -4.38
CA ASN A 242 17.58 -0.36 -4.73
C ASN A 242 19.12 -0.44 -4.86
N PRO A 243 19.72 -1.63 -5.08
CA PRO A 243 21.18 -1.77 -5.18
C PRO A 243 21.82 -0.92 -6.28
N PHE A 244 21.07 -0.57 -7.33
CA PHE A 244 21.49 0.28 -8.43
C PHE A 244 21.43 1.79 -8.12
N CYS A 245 21.16 2.16 -6.86
CA CYS A 245 20.88 3.53 -6.41
C CYS A 245 19.68 4.20 -7.12
N LYS A 246 18.79 3.40 -7.72
CA LYS A 246 17.54 3.87 -8.33
C LYS A 246 16.40 3.78 -7.34
N ASN A 247 15.35 4.55 -7.62
CA ASN A 247 14.20 4.63 -6.74
C ASN A 247 13.40 3.33 -6.76
N PHE A 248 12.82 2.99 -5.62
CA PHE A 248 11.63 2.15 -5.61
C PHE A 248 10.47 2.88 -6.32
N ALA A 249 9.50 2.12 -6.83
CA ALA A 249 8.31 2.67 -7.48
C ALA A 249 7.08 2.15 -6.75
N ALA A 250 6.36 3.05 -6.07
CA ALA A 250 5.08 2.73 -5.46
C ALA A 250 4.05 2.32 -6.52
N ASP A 251 3.39 1.19 -6.29
CA ASP A 251 2.29 0.69 -7.10
C ASP A 251 1.13 0.32 -6.18
N TRP A 252 -0.06 0.84 -6.48
CA TRP A 252 -1.29 0.54 -5.74
C TRP A 252 -2.12 -0.55 -6.45
N SER A 253 -1.46 -1.45 -7.17
CA SER A 253 -2.05 -2.69 -7.64
C SER A 253 -2.09 -3.71 -6.50
N SER A 254 -3.21 -4.41 -6.38
CA SER A 254 -3.27 -5.65 -5.65
C SER A 254 -3.83 -6.71 -6.60
N PRO A 255 -3.02 -7.65 -7.10
CA PRO A 255 -3.53 -8.86 -7.72
C PRO A 255 -4.42 -9.65 -6.73
N SER A 256 -4.49 -10.98 -6.80
CA SER A 256 -5.22 -11.77 -5.80
C SER A 256 -4.60 -11.76 -4.39
N THR A 257 -3.58 -10.94 -4.15
CA THR A 257 -2.84 -10.89 -2.87
C THR A 257 -3.57 -10.09 -1.79
N ASN A 258 -4.61 -9.32 -2.13
CA ASN A 258 -5.50 -8.71 -1.13
C ASN A 258 -6.19 -9.78 -0.27
N LEU A 259 -6.48 -10.96 -0.85
CA LEU A 259 -7.00 -12.13 -0.15
C LEU A 259 -5.96 -12.69 0.85
N LEU A 260 -4.73 -12.92 0.37
CA LEU A 260 -3.63 -13.44 1.19
C LEU A 260 -3.33 -12.51 2.37
N TYR A 261 -3.20 -11.22 2.10
CA TYR A 261 -2.90 -10.24 3.13
C TYR A 261 -4.07 -10.00 4.08
N GLY A 262 -5.30 -10.10 3.57
CA GLY A 262 -6.51 -10.12 4.38
C GLY A 262 -6.49 -11.25 5.40
N TYR A 263 -6.18 -12.47 4.95
CA TYR A 263 -6.09 -13.65 5.79
C TYR A 263 -5.07 -13.52 6.95
N TRP A 264 -4.00 -12.74 6.76
CA TRP A 264 -2.96 -12.49 7.77
C TRP A 264 -3.16 -11.20 8.59
N THR A 265 -4.30 -10.53 8.41
CA THR A 265 -4.66 -9.31 9.12
C THR A 265 -5.86 -9.56 10.03
N GLY A 266 -5.76 -9.10 11.28
CA GLY A 266 -6.83 -9.12 12.28
C GLY A 266 -7.99 -8.20 11.90
N ALA A 267 -8.93 -8.04 12.84
CA ALA A 267 -10.00 -7.06 12.67
C ALA A 267 -9.40 -5.65 12.55
N THR A 268 -10.03 -4.79 11.76
CA THR A 268 -9.56 -3.42 11.50
C THR A 268 -10.62 -2.38 11.90
N PRO A 269 -10.19 -1.14 12.26
CA PRO A 269 -11.10 -0.08 12.71
C PRO A 269 -12.22 0.28 11.73
N ASP A 270 -12.10 -0.02 10.45
CA ASP A 270 -13.17 0.17 9.45
C ASP A 270 -14.39 -0.73 9.67
N GLY A 271 -14.29 -1.73 10.56
CA GLY A 271 -15.33 -2.71 10.87
C GLY A 271 -15.17 -4.05 10.14
N ARG A 272 -14.12 -4.22 9.34
CA ARG A 272 -13.76 -5.51 8.73
C ARG A 272 -13.29 -6.48 9.83
N VAL A 273 -13.80 -7.71 9.81
CA VAL A 273 -13.41 -8.72 10.80
C VAL A 273 -12.10 -9.41 10.37
N ALA A 274 -11.47 -10.10 11.30
CA ALA A 274 -10.22 -10.81 11.08
C ALA A 274 -10.33 -11.78 9.90
N ARG A 275 -9.26 -11.85 9.11
CA ARG A 275 -9.10 -12.75 7.95
C ARG A 275 -9.99 -12.47 6.74
N GLU A 276 -10.87 -11.48 6.76
CA GLU A 276 -11.59 -11.03 5.56
C GLU A 276 -10.65 -10.40 4.53
N ASP A 277 -11.10 -10.28 3.29
CA ASP A 277 -10.31 -9.68 2.22
C ASP A 277 -10.01 -8.20 2.50
N LEU A 278 -8.85 -7.71 2.07
CA LEU A 278 -8.56 -6.27 2.05
C LEU A 278 -9.22 -5.61 0.82
N SER A 279 -9.35 -4.28 0.88
CA SER A 279 -9.71 -3.47 -0.29
C SER A 279 -8.75 -3.72 -1.47
N PHE A 280 -9.28 -3.67 -2.69
CA PHE A 280 -8.56 -4.06 -3.91
C PHE A 280 -7.93 -2.84 -4.60
N GLY A 281 -6.60 -2.77 -4.63
CA GLY A 281 -5.85 -1.69 -5.24
C GLY A 281 -6.24 -0.32 -4.69
N LEU A 282 -6.65 0.59 -5.57
CA LEU A 282 -7.19 1.90 -5.21
C LEU A 282 -8.69 1.89 -4.90
N ASP A 283 -9.36 0.75 -5.02
CA ASP A 283 -10.80 0.69 -4.83
C ASP A 283 -11.20 0.89 -3.36
N PRO A 284 -12.37 1.52 -3.11
CA PRO A 284 -13.03 1.46 -1.82
C PRO A 284 -13.22 0.02 -1.33
N SER A 285 -13.31 -0.13 -0.01
CA SER A 285 -13.60 -1.44 0.60
C SER A 285 -14.93 -2.01 0.05
N PRO A 286 -15.01 -3.35 -0.16
CA PRO A 286 -16.20 -3.97 -0.71
C PRO A 286 -17.48 -3.61 0.06
N GLY A 287 -18.51 -3.16 -0.66
CA GLY A 287 -19.79 -2.76 -0.08
C GLY A 287 -19.82 -1.40 0.60
N MET A 288 -18.69 -0.69 0.73
CA MET A 288 -18.64 0.62 1.41
C MET A 288 -18.95 1.80 0.47
N ALA A 289 -18.67 1.68 -0.83
CA ALA A 289 -19.05 2.68 -1.83
C ALA A 289 -20.49 2.43 -2.33
N THR A 290 -21.46 3.06 -1.68
CA THR A 290 -22.90 2.84 -1.95
C THR A 290 -23.53 3.93 -2.82
N ASN A 291 -22.85 5.06 -3.03
CA ASN A 291 -23.39 6.22 -3.76
C ASN A 291 -23.28 6.13 -5.29
N GLY A 292 -22.89 4.97 -5.83
CA GLY A 292 -22.78 4.70 -7.27
C GLY A 292 -21.38 4.89 -7.86
N LEU A 293 -21.24 4.56 -9.15
CA LEU A 293 -19.93 4.56 -9.84
C LEU A 293 -19.33 5.96 -10.01
N LEU A 294 -20.15 6.96 -10.31
CA LEU A 294 -19.67 8.32 -10.58
C LEU A 294 -19.06 8.96 -9.33
N THR A 295 -19.72 8.83 -8.19
CA THR A 295 -19.22 9.33 -6.90
C THR A 295 -17.93 8.64 -6.51
N ARG A 296 -17.82 7.32 -6.76
CA ARG A 296 -16.58 6.58 -6.56
C ARG A 296 -15.41 7.09 -7.41
N ILE A 297 -15.64 7.45 -8.68
CA ILE A 297 -14.60 8.04 -9.56
C ILE A 297 -14.20 9.46 -9.10
N LEU A 298 -15.17 10.21 -8.57
CA LEU A 298 -14.95 11.57 -8.08
C LEU A 298 -14.30 11.63 -6.69
N SER A 299 -14.27 10.51 -5.96
CA SER A 299 -13.65 10.42 -4.63
C SER A 299 -12.13 10.52 -4.76
N GLN A 300 -11.60 11.70 -4.48
CA GLN A 300 -10.19 12.07 -4.61
C GLN A 300 -9.80 12.99 -3.47
#